data_AF-A0A3N5X4K6-F1
#
_entry.id   AF-A0A3N5X4K6-F1
#
_cell.length_a   1.000
_cell.length_b   1.000
_cell.length_c   1.000
_cell.angle_alpha   90.00
_cell.angle_beta   90.00
_cell.angle_gamma   90.00
#
_symmetry.space_group_name_H-M   'P 1'
#
loop_
_entity.id
_entity.type
_entity.pdbx_description
1 polymer ?
#
loop_
_entity_poly.entity_id
_entity_poly.type
_entity_poly.pdbx_seq_one_letter_code
_entity_poly.pdbx_strand_id
1 'polypeptide(L)'
;GVRHVLATFAVGSLRMTIPPLALVAVDQFLDFTQGRAHTFFAGEHNGFAHTDMTNPLCSGLRAGLLQLAAQRGLNVIPTGVYACTNGPRLETAAEVRMLAQLGGDVVGMTGVPEMPLAREAGLHYAGVAYVINYGAGL
;
A
#
# COMPACT_ATOMS: atom_id res chain seq x y z
N GLY A 1 14.69 -19.67 2.40
CA GLY A 1 14.04 -18.72 3.32
C GLY A 1 12.61 -18.45 2.88
N VAL A 2 12.02 -17.37 3.40
CA VAL A 2 10.67 -16.88 3.02
C VAL A 2 10.64 -16.50 1.54
N ARG A 3 9.49 -16.71 0.87
CA ARG A 3 9.28 -16.38 -0.56
C ARG A 3 8.11 -15.43 -0.82
N HIS A 4 7.16 -15.38 0.11
CA HIS A 4 5.92 -14.61 -0.02
C HIS A 4 5.71 -13.80 1.24
N VAL A 5 5.25 -12.56 1.08
CA VAL A 5 4.87 -11.67 2.16
C VAL A 5 3.43 -11.24 1.93
N LEU A 6 2.61 -11.43 2.97
CA LEU A 6 1.24 -10.93 3.03
C LEU A 6 1.19 -9.90 4.15
N ALA A 7 0.77 -8.69 3.82
CA ALA A 7 0.69 -7.58 4.76
C ALA A 7 -0.74 -7.09 4.92
N THR A 8 -1.03 -6.50 6.08
CA THR A 8 -2.27 -5.81 6.35
C THR A 8 -1.99 -4.43 6.91
N PHE A 9 -2.76 -3.43 6.48
CA PHE A 9 -2.59 -2.04 6.92
C PHE A 9 -3.90 -1.51 7.50
N ALA A 10 -3.86 -0.84 8.64
CA ALA A 10 -4.97 0.00 9.09
C ALA A 10 -4.87 1.35 8.37
N VAL A 11 -5.93 1.77 7.69
CA VAL A 11 -5.92 2.95 6.82
C VAL A 11 -7.14 3.83 6.98
N GLY A 12 -6.98 5.11 6.63
CA GLY A 12 -8.09 6.01 6.36
C GLY A 12 -8.51 5.92 4.89
N SER A 13 -9.80 6.00 4.60
CA SER A 13 -10.30 6.09 3.22
C SER A 13 -10.22 7.52 2.70
N LEU A 14 -9.80 7.68 1.44
CA LEU A 14 -9.80 8.96 0.72
C LEU A 14 -11.05 9.11 -0.19
N ARG A 15 -11.96 8.14 -0.16
CA ARG A 15 -13.12 8.04 -1.05
C ARG A 15 -14.39 7.68 -0.27
N MET A 16 -15.47 8.43 -0.44
CA MET A 16 -16.77 8.08 0.16
C MET A 16 -17.34 6.74 -0.32
N THR A 17 -16.90 6.26 -1.50
CA THR A 17 -17.28 4.95 -2.05
C THR A 17 -16.54 3.77 -1.38
N ILE A 18 -15.51 4.05 -0.58
CA ILE A 18 -14.74 3.05 0.18
C ILE A 18 -15.01 3.30 1.67
N PRO A 19 -16.06 2.68 2.25
CA PRO A 19 -16.45 2.96 3.62
C PRO A 19 -15.53 2.28 4.66
N PRO A 20 -15.56 2.72 5.93
CA PRO A 20 -15.01 1.94 7.03
C PRO A 20 -15.49 0.48 7.02
N LEU A 21 -14.63 -0.42 7.49
CA LEU A 21 -14.75 -1.88 7.43
C LEU A 21 -14.51 -2.48 6.03
N ALA A 22 -14.30 -1.66 4.98
CA ALA A 22 -13.92 -2.18 3.68
C ALA A 22 -12.50 -2.78 3.69
N LEU A 23 -12.32 -3.81 2.86
CA LEU A 23 -11.04 -4.43 2.56
C LEU A 23 -10.63 -4.04 1.15
N VAL A 24 -9.41 -3.54 0.98
CA VAL A 24 -8.86 -3.12 -0.31
C VAL A 24 -7.59 -3.90 -0.60
N ALA A 25 -7.58 -4.67 -1.68
CA ALA A 25 -6.37 -5.33 -2.17
C ALA A 25 -5.51 -4.34 -2.96
N VAL A 26 -4.59 -3.68 -2.27
CA VAL A 26 -3.73 -2.62 -2.83
C VAL A 26 -2.95 -3.14 -4.04
N ASP A 27 -2.83 -2.32 -5.08
CA ASP A 27 -2.10 -2.60 -6.32
C ASP A 27 -1.14 -1.50 -6.75
N GLN A 28 -1.25 -0.31 -6.16
CA GLN A 28 -0.37 0.83 -6.41
C GLN A 28 -0.12 1.59 -5.11
N PHE A 29 0.90 2.44 -5.10
CA PHE A 29 1.15 3.35 -3.99
C PHE A 29 1.64 4.72 -4.47
N LEU A 30 1.41 5.73 -3.63
CA LEU A 30 2.04 7.05 -3.72
C LEU A 30 2.90 7.22 -2.48
N ASP A 31 4.17 7.60 -2.65
CA ASP A 31 5.11 7.74 -1.55
C ASP A 31 5.34 9.22 -1.19
N PHE A 32 4.90 9.60 0.01
CA PHE A 32 5.18 10.91 0.62
C PHE A 32 6.00 10.76 1.91
N THR A 33 6.66 9.62 2.09
CA THR A 33 7.50 9.36 3.25
C THR A 33 8.89 9.95 3.06
N GLN A 34 9.59 10.19 4.17
CA GLN A 34 10.92 10.82 4.16
C GLN A 34 11.73 10.38 5.38
N GLY A 35 13.05 10.39 5.23
CA GLY A 35 13.97 10.00 6.31
C GLY A 35 14.02 8.50 6.62
N ARG A 36 13.39 7.65 5.79
CA ARG A 36 13.43 6.19 5.90
C ARG A 36 14.55 5.64 5.00
N ALA A 37 15.05 4.45 5.28
CA ALA A 37 15.92 3.75 4.33
C ALA A 37 15.05 3.04 3.28
N HIS A 38 15.13 3.46 2.02
CA HIS A 38 14.23 3.00 0.95
C HIS A 38 14.81 1.89 0.05
N THR A 39 16.09 1.54 0.22
CA THR A 39 16.75 0.56 -0.65
C THR A 39 17.83 -0.21 0.10
N PHE A 40 18.04 -1.47 -0.28
CA PHE A 40 19.21 -2.27 0.13
C PHE A 40 20.47 -1.93 -0.69
N PHE A 41 20.31 -1.20 -1.79
CA PHE A 41 21.33 -0.93 -2.80
C PHE A 41 21.79 0.54 -2.78
N ALA A 42 22.18 1.02 -1.60
CA ALA A 42 22.56 2.41 -1.35
C ALA A 42 24.08 2.72 -1.46
N GLY A 43 24.90 1.83 -2.07
CA GLY A 43 26.30 2.13 -2.40
C GLY A 43 27.40 1.25 -1.75
N GLU A 44 28.61 1.50 -2.24
CA GLU A 44 29.93 0.84 -2.09
C GLU A 44 30.02 -0.71 -2.12
N HIS A 45 29.24 -1.43 -1.32
CA HIS A 45 29.37 -2.89 -1.19
C HIS A 45 28.25 -3.68 -1.86
N ASN A 46 27.05 -3.09 -1.97
CA ASN A 46 25.88 -3.78 -2.52
C ASN A 46 25.57 -3.38 -3.98
N GLY A 47 26.34 -2.44 -4.54
CA GLY A 47 26.07 -1.87 -5.88
C GLY A 47 24.88 -0.91 -5.88
N PHE A 48 24.43 -0.56 -7.08
CA PHE A 48 23.26 0.31 -7.33
C PHE A 48 22.20 -0.47 -8.10
N ALA A 49 20.94 -0.33 -7.69
CA ALA A 49 19.81 -0.93 -8.39
C ALA A 49 18.70 0.11 -8.59
N HIS A 50 18.03 0.03 -9.74
CA HIS A 50 16.83 0.79 -10.05
C HIS A 50 15.67 -0.17 -10.25
N THR A 51 15.01 -0.52 -9.16
CA THR A 51 13.93 -1.50 -9.16
C THR A 51 12.67 -0.91 -9.82
N ASP A 52 12.20 -1.53 -10.90
CA ASP A 52 10.95 -1.13 -11.58
C ASP A 52 9.74 -1.35 -10.67
N MET A 53 8.99 -0.29 -10.38
CA MET A 53 7.78 -0.29 -9.54
C MET A 53 6.49 -0.10 -10.34
N THR A 54 6.50 -0.24 -11.68
CA THR A 54 5.30 -0.08 -12.52
C THR A 54 4.14 -0.97 -12.04
N ASN A 55 4.46 -2.19 -11.63
CA ASN A 55 3.54 -3.11 -10.97
C ASN A 55 4.18 -3.57 -9.65
N PRO A 56 4.05 -2.80 -8.56
CA PRO A 56 4.87 -2.98 -7.37
C PRO A 56 4.50 -4.25 -6.58
N LEU A 57 3.28 -4.74 -6.77
CA LEU A 57 2.73 -5.90 -6.07
C LEU A 57 2.72 -7.14 -6.98
N CYS A 58 2.79 -8.34 -6.40
CA CYS A 58 2.78 -9.58 -7.16
C CYS A 58 1.38 -9.92 -7.70
N SER A 59 1.22 -9.94 -9.02
CA SER A 59 -0.04 -10.28 -9.69
C SER A 59 -0.58 -11.66 -9.32
N GLY A 60 0.27 -12.69 -9.30
CA GLY A 60 -0.13 -14.05 -8.93
C GLY A 60 -0.62 -14.17 -7.49
N LEU A 61 0.09 -13.55 -6.54
CA LEU A 61 -0.30 -13.58 -5.13
C LEU A 61 -1.59 -12.80 -4.88
N ARG A 62 -1.77 -11.64 -5.55
CA ARG A 62 -3.02 -10.88 -5.51
C ARG A 62 -4.19 -11.64 -6.12
N ALA A 63 -3.99 -12.31 -7.25
CA ALA A 63 -5.04 -13.12 -7.88
C ALA A 63 -5.51 -14.25 -6.96
N GLY A 64 -4.57 -14.96 -6.32
CA GLY A 64 -4.90 -16.00 -5.34
C GLY A 64 -5.66 -15.44 -4.12
N LEU A 65 -5.25 -14.27 -3.64
CA LEU A 65 -5.93 -13.58 -2.54
C LEU A 65 -7.39 -13.24 -2.89
N LEU A 66 -7.63 -12.62 -4.04
CA LEU A 66 -8.96 -12.23 -4.48
C LEU A 66 -9.86 -13.44 -4.75
N GLN A 67 -9.31 -14.49 -5.36
CA GLN A 67 -10.02 -15.75 -5.58
C GLN A 67 -10.45 -16.38 -4.25
N LEU A 68 -9.56 -16.43 -3.27
CA LEU A 68 -9.87 -16.97 -1.95
C LEU A 68 -10.90 -16.11 -1.22
N ALA A 69 -10.81 -14.79 -1.30
CA ALA A 69 -11.79 -13.88 -0.71
C ALA A 69 -13.20 -14.17 -1.25
N ALA A 70 -13.34 -14.30 -2.57
CA ALA A 70 -14.60 -14.64 -3.22
C ALA A 70 -15.15 -15.99 -2.75
N GLN A 71 -14.30 -17.03 -2.66
CA GLN A 71 -14.69 -18.35 -2.15
C GLN A 71 -15.16 -18.32 -0.69
N ARG A 72 -14.66 -17.37 0.10
CA ARG A 72 -15.02 -17.20 1.52
C ARG A 72 -16.17 -16.21 1.73
N GLY A 73 -16.76 -15.66 0.67
CA GLY A 73 -17.81 -14.66 0.76
C GLY A 73 -17.33 -13.32 1.34
N LEU A 74 -16.02 -13.04 1.28
CA LEU A 74 -15.45 -11.77 1.71
C LEU A 74 -15.51 -10.77 0.55
N ASN A 75 -16.14 -9.62 0.78
CA ASN A 75 -16.13 -8.53 -0.18
C ASN A 75 -14.82 -7.74 -0.08
N VAL A 76 -13.97 -7.88 -1.09
CA VAL A 76 -12.67 -7.18 -1.18
C VAL A 76 -12.66 -6.34 -2.45
N ILE A 77 -12.38 -5.05 -2.29
CA ILE A 77 -12.18 -4.14 -3.41
C ILE A 77 -10.88 -4.55 -4.11
N PRO A 78 -10.92 -4.89 -5.42
CA PRO A 78 -9.83 -5.62 -6.05
C PRO A 78 -8.62 -4.76 -6.42
N THR A 79 -8.70 -3.44 -6.30
CA THR A 79 -7.65 -2.48 -6.65
C THR A 79 -7.73 -1.28 -5.71
N GLY A 80 -6.63 -0.59 -5.49
CA GLY A 80 -6.61 0.64 -4.72
C GLY A 80 -5.20 1.20 -4.58
N VAL A 81 -5.08 2.52 -4.73
CA VAL A 81 -3.83 3.24 -4.58
C VAL A 81 -3.63 3.64 -3.12
N TYR A 82 -2.58 3.10 -2.50
CA TYR A 82 -2.19 3.41 -1.13
C TYR A 82 -1.31 4.66 -1.07
N ALA A 83 -1.81 5.76 -0.53
CA ALA A 83 -0.98 6.93 -0.23
C ALA A 83 -0.25 6.73 1.11
N CYS A 84 1.08 6.68 1.09
CA CYS A 84 1.90 6.54 2.29
C CYS A 84 2.39 7.90 2.78
N THR A 85 1.93 8.34 3.94
CA THR A 85 2.41 9.55 4.62
C THR A 85 3.41 9.17 5.71
N ASN A 86 4.19 10.15 6.18
CA ASN A 86 5.24 9.87 7.15
C ASN A 86 4.74 9.60 8.58
N GLY A 87 3.60 10.18 8.97
CA GLY A 87 3.15 10.23 10.37
C GLY A 87 4.05 11.09 11.27
N PRO A 88 3.84 11.08 12.61
CA PRO A 88 2.79 10.35 13.34
C PRO A 88 1.46 11.12 13.40
N ARG A 89 1.44 12.40 13.02
CA ARG A 89 0.19 13.14 12.90
C ARG A 89 -0.66 12.52 11.80
N LEU A 90 -1.98 12.55 11.99
CA LEU A 90 -2.92 12.30 10.91
C LEU A 90 -2.86 13.44 9.88
N GLU A 91 -3.46 13.18 8.73
CA GLU A 91 -3.61 14.13 7.64
C GLU A 91 -4.59 15.25 8.02
N THR A 92 -4.30 16.45 7.56
CA THR A 92 -5.28 17.54 7.55
C THR A 92 -6.33 17.28 6.47
N ALA A 93 -7.51 17.90 6.59
CA ALA A 93 -8.53 17.80 5.54
C ALA A 93 -8.06 18.32 4.17
N ALA A 94 -7.12 19.27 4.14
CA ALA A 94 -6.52 19.74 2.89
C ALA A 94 -5.63 18.67 2.25
N GLU A 95 -4.82 17.97 3.06
CA GLU A 95 -3.99 16.87 2.58
C GLU A 95 -4.83 15.68 2.11
N VAL A 96 -5.90 15.32 2.82
CA VAL A 96 -6.84 14.27 2.38
C VAL A 96 -7.43 14.59 1.00
N ARG A 97 -7.90 15.82 0.80
CA ARG A 97 -8.41 16.26 -0.52
C ARG A 97 -7.33 16.21 -1.59
N MET A 98 -6.11 16.65 -1.28
CA MET A 98 -4.97 16.60 -2.20
C MET A 98 -4.65 15.16 -2.60
N LEU A 99 -4.49 14.25 -1.63
CA LEU A 99 -4.17 12.85 -1.89
C LEU A 99 -5.25 12.18 -2.74
N ALA A 100 -6.53 12.44 -2.48
CA ALA A 100 -7.63 11.96 -3.30
C ALA A 100 -7.58 12.49 -4.75
N GLN A 101 -7.21 13.76 -4.95
CA GLN A 101 -7.03 14.36 -6.28
C GLN A 101 -5.82 13.80 -7.03
N LEU A 102 -4.75 13.44 -6.32
CA LEU A 102 -3.57 12.77 -6.87
C LEU A 102 -3.82 11.29 -7.20
N GLY A 103 -5.03 10.78 -6.92
CA GLY A 103 -5.42 9.41 -7.26
C GLY A 103 -5.29 8.41 -6.12
N GLY A 104 -4.95 8.84 -4.90
CA GLY A 104 -4.98 7.98 -3.72
C GLY A 104 -6.42 7.52 -3.38
N ASP A 105 -6.56 6.27 -2.96
CA ASP A 105 -7.83 5.69 -2.54
C ASP A 105 -7.90 5.45 -1.03
N VAL A 106 -6.76 5.10 -0.44
CA VAL A 106 -6.58 4.94 1.01
C VAL A 106 -5.28 5.59 1.45
N VAL A 107 -5.19 6.01 2.70
CA VAL A 107 -4.00 6.63 3.29
C VAL A 107 -3.56 5.89 4.55
N GLY A 108 -2.25 5.70 4.69
CA GLY A 108 -1.66 5.14 5.90
C GLY A 108 -0.17 5.46 5.97
N MET A 109 0.56 4.80 6.88
CA MET A 109 1.92 5.21 7.23
C MET A 109 3.00 4.12 7.07
N THR A 110 2.63 2.87 6.79
CA THR A 110 3.54 1.71 6.90
C THR A 110 3.85 0.98 5.58
N GLY A 111 3.00 1.09 4.56
CA GLY A 111 3.17 0.34 3.30
C GLY A 111 4.48 0.65 2.53
N VAL A 112 5.11 1.81 2.77
CA VAL A 112 6.36 2.22 2.13
C VAL A 112 7.38 2.56 3.22
N PRO A 113 8.64 2.08 3.17
CA PRO A 113 9.31 1.37 2.07
C PRO A 113 9.11 -0.15 2.04
N GLU A 114 8.19 -0.72 2.82
CA GLU A 114 8.01 -2.18 2.90
C GLU A 114 7.76 -2.83 1.52
N MET A 115 6.83 -2.29 0.73
CA MET A 115 6.52 -2.79 -0.61
C MET A 115 7.73 -2.72 -1.56
N PRO A 116 8.42 -1.56 -1.72
CA PRO A 116 9.66 -1.50 -2.48
C PRO A 116 10.75 -2.48 -2.06
N LEU A 117 11.01 -2.59 -0.76
CA LEU A 117 12.07 -3.44 -0.23
C LEU A 117 11.77 -4.93 -0.43
N ALA A 118 10.51 -5.34 -0.29
CA ALA A 118 10.10 -6.71 -0.59
C ALA A 118 10.41 -7.08 -2.05
N ARG A 119 10.19 -6.14 -2.99
CA ARG A 119 10.49 -6.34 -4.40
C ARG A 119 12.01 -6.40 -4.67
N GLU A 120 12.78 -5.50 -4.05
CA GLU A 120 14.25 -5.53 -4.10
C GLU A 120 14.82 -6.87 -3.60
N ALA A 121 14.22 -7.44 -2.55
CA ALA A 121 14.60 -8.74 -2.01
C ALA A 121 14.12 -9.94 -2.86
N GLY A 122 13.45 -9.70 -4.01
CA GLY A 122 12.91 -10.75 -4.87
C GLY A 122 11.73 -11.52 -4.24
N LEU A 123 11.04 -10.93 -3.26
CA LEU A 123 9.90 -11.54 -2.59
C LEU A 123 8.59 -11.19 -3.32
N HIS A 124 7.69 -12.17 -3.41
CA HIS A 124 6.33 -11.90 -3.86
C HIS A 124 5.54 -11.23 -2.73
N TYR A 125 5.06 -10.01 -2.97
CA TYR A 125 4.35 -9.22 -1.97
C TYR A 125 2.90 -8.94 -2.38
N ALA A 126 1.97 -9.05 -1.44
CA ALA A 126 0.60 -8.55 -1.58
C ALA A 126 0.12 -7.95 -0.25
N GLY A 127 -0.69 -6.90 -0.32
CA GLY A 127 -1.18 -6.18 0.85
C GLY A 127 -2.69 -5.95 0.80
N VAL A 128 -3.34 -6.07 1.96
CA VAL A 128 -4.76 -5.72 2.14
C VAL A 128 -4.88 -4.56 3.12
N ALA A 129 -5.42 -3.45 2.65
CA ALA A 129 -5.74 -2.32 3.50
C ALA A 129 -7.13 -2.54 4.13
N TYR A 130 -7.20 -2.44 5.46
CA TYR A 130 -8.42 -2.47 6.24
C TYR A 130 -8.78 -1.04 6.64
N VAL A 131 -9.90 -0.55 6.12
CA VAL A 131 -10.33 0.83 6.31
C VAL A 131 -10.96 0.97 7.68
N ILE A 132 -10.34 1.73 8.58
CA ILE A 132 -10.84 1.92 9.96
C ILE A 132 -11.62 3.22 10.12
N ASN A 133 -11.43 4.19 9.22
CA ASN A 133 -12.13 5.48 9.22
C ASN A 133 -12.12 6.12 7.82
N TYR A 134 -12.94 7.15 7.62
CA TYR A 134 -12.70 8.11 6.55
C TYR A 134 -11.56 9.05 6.95
N GLY A 135 -10.73 9.43 5.99
CA GLY A 135 -9.70 10.45 6.17
C GLY A 135 -10.31 11.74 6.71
N ALA A 136 -9.52 12.51 7.46
CA ALA A 136 -10.01 13.73 8.09
C ALA A 136 -10.72 14.66 7.08
N GLY A 137 -11.95 15.08 7.40
CA GLY A 137 -12.74 15.99 6.55
C GLY A 137 -13.51 15.33 5.41
N LEU A 138 -13.59 14.00 5.38
CA LEU A 138 -14.53 13.22 4.57
C LEU A 138 -15.69 12.69 5.43
#